data_AF-A0A1C5JWE4-F1
#
_entry.id   AF-A0A1C5JWE4-F1
#
_cell.length_a   1.000
_cell.length_b   1.000
_cell.length_c   1.000
_cell.angle_alpha   90.00
_cell.angle_beta   90.00
_cell.angle_gamma   90.00
#
_symmetry.space_group_name_H-M   'P 1'
#
loop_
_entity.id
_entity.type
_entity.pdbx_description
1 polymer ?
#
loop_
_entity_poly.entity_id
_entity_poly.type
_entity_poly.pdbx_seq_one_letter_code
_entity_poly.pdbx_strand_id
1 'polypeptide(L)'
;MSVTVSAFRAFTPAPTVIYSARVTPLEKRTGSLTGNPKIPSRQRDRSVPGRPSTTNWPYRHEVTETANARKIAFATFVRRALDEARATRAWSGTEVSRRTGVSRQTINRWVRGDWASDPEAERVVAFCEGLGLDPATAFAALGWDRAARPRSAPTPPPMDPDVEALLRRLVDPNVSDAEKFHIRETIRYLAYRPTLPVDVRKRGKQAG
;
A
#
# COMPACT_ATOMS: atom_id res chain seq x y z
N MET A 1 1.30 -19.28 66.21
CA MET A 1 0.45 -20.45 65.94
C MET A 1 0.91 -21.07 64.64
N SER A 2 1.22 -22.34 64.68
CA SER A 2 1.94 -23.12 63.66
C SER A 2 0.99 -23.99 62.83
N VAL A 3 1.57 -24.71 61.86
CA VAL A 3 1.08 -25.89 61.09
C VAL A 3 0.41 -25.54 59.74
N THR A 4 1.11 -25.60 58.58
CA THR A 4 1.37 -26.73 57.63
C THR A 4 0.10 -27.47 57.16
N VAL A 5 -0.13 -27.84 55.88
CA VAL A 5 0.48 -28.90 55.05
C VAL A 5 -0.19 -28.84 53.64
N SER A 6 0.58 -28.73 52.55
CA SER A 6 0.80 -29.71 51.44
C SER A 6 -0.41 -30.28 50.69
N ALA A 7 -0.35 -30.30 49.34
CA ALA A 7 -0.14 -31.55 48.60
C ALA A 7 -0.13 -31.37 47.06
N PHE A 8 0.90 -31.98 46.47
CA PHE A 8 1.07 -32.38 45.08
C PHE A 8 -0.16 -33.02 44.41
N ARG A 9 -0.29 -32.84 43.08
CA ARG A 9 -0.47 -34.00 42.18
C ARG A 9 -0.08 -33.69 40.73
N ALA A 10 0.96 -34.38 40.25
CA ALA A 10 1.19 -34.65 38.84
C ALA A 10 0.26 -35.80 38.40
N PHE A 11 -0.25 -35.76 37.17
CA PHE A 11 -0.83 -36.94 36.53
C PHE A 11 -0.61 -36.89 35.01
N THR A 12 0.38 -37.66 34.57
CA THR A 12 0.49 -38.17 33.19
C THR A 12 -0.31 -39.47 33.11
N PRO A 13 -0.96 -39.74 31.98
CA PRO A 13 -0.84 -41.08 31.41
C PRO A 13 -0.71 -41.09 29.87
N ALA A 14 0.15 -41.99 29.39
CA ALA A 14 0.11 -42.65 28.08
C ALA A 14 0.27 -44.17 28.37
N PRO A 15 0.17 -45.13 27.41
CA PRO A 15 -0.34 -45.17 26.02
C PRO A 15 -1.38 -46.32 25.83
N THR A 16 -1.76 -46.71 24.59
CA THR A 16 -2.15 -48.07 24.07
C THR A 16 -3.03 -47.95 22.79
N VAL A 17 -2.51 -48.12 21.56
CA VAL A 17 -2.47 -49.33 20.67
C VAL A 17 -3.78 -49.65 19.88
N ILE A 18 -3.69 -49.42 18.56
CA ILE A 18 -4.06 -50.25 17.37
C ILE A 18 -5.42 -50.99 17.35
N TYR A 19 -6.24 -50.73 16.32
CA TYR A 19 -6.80 -51.78 15.43
C TYR A 19 -7.18 -51.24 14.04
N SER A 20 -7.12 -52.17 13.08
CA SER A 20 -7.12 -52.04 11.62
C SER A 20 -8.44 -52.51 11.01
N ALA A 21 -8.85 -51.96 9.86
CA ALA A 21 -9.82 -52.54 8.91
C ALA A 21 -9.55 -51.96 7.50
N ARG A 22 -9.03 -52.77 6.55
CA ARG A 22 -9.72 -53.51 5.46
C ARG A 22 -10.42 -52.62 4.41
N VAL A 23 -10.42 -52.83 3.07
CA VAL A 23 -9.81 -53.78 2.10
C VAL A 23 -10.28 -53.33 0.68
N THR A 24 -9.39 -53.31 -0.33
CA THR A 24 -9.55 -53.35 -1.84
C THR A 24 -10.38 -52.27 -2.58
N PRO A 25 -10.18 -51.98 -3.91
CA PRO A 25 -9.80 -52.85 -5.06
C PRO A 25 -8.68 -52.25 -5.95
N LEU A 26 -8.22 -52.77 -7.12
CA LEU A 26 -8.23 -54.03 -7.87
C LEU A 26 -7.37 -53.71 -9.12
N GLU A 27 -6.37 -54.56 -9.39
CA GLU A 27 -5.73 -54.90 -10.67
C GLU A 27 -5.50 -53.93 -11.85
N LYS A 28 -4.23 -53.99 -12.32
CA LYS A 28 -3.74 -54.22 -13.71
C LYS A 28 -4.08 -53.13 -14.77
N ARG A 29 -3.27 -52.84 -15.79
CA ARG A 29 -2.23 -53.58 -16.49
C ARG A 29 -1.42 -52.61 -17.37
N THR A 30 -0.17 -52.97 -17.59
CA THR A 30 0.73 -52.49 -18.63
C THR A 30 0.19 -52.77 -20.04
N GLY A 31 0.48 -51.89 -21.00
CA GLY A 31 0.20 -52.12 -22.42
C GLY A 31 0.64 -50.95 -23.30
N SER A 32 1.64 -51.20 -24.14
CA SER A 32 2.40 -50.26 -24.96
C SER A 32 1.73 -49.95 -26.32
N LEU A 33 2.03 -48.75 -26.80
CA LEU A 33 2.12 -48.23 -28.18
C LEU A 33 1.82 -49.21 -29.34
N THR A 34 0.77 -48.90 -30.12
CA THR A 34 0.79 -48.85 -31.60
C THR A 34 -0.48 -48.17 -32.11
N GLY A 35 -0.35 -47.22 -33.04
CA GLY A 35 -1.50 -46.69 -33.79
C GLY A 35 -1.33 -45.25 -34.26
N ASN A 36 -0.68 -45.07 -35.41
CA ASN A 36 -0.86 -43.87 -36.25
C ASN A 36 -2.26 -43.95 -36.90
N PRO A 37 -3.03 -42.85 -37.01
CA PRO A 37 -3.25 -42.35 -38.36
C PRO A 37 -3.43 -40.81 -38.51
N LYS A 38 -2.91 -40.34 -39.64
CA LYS A 38 -3.45 -39.32 -40.57
C LYS A 38 -3.69 -37.87 -40.09
N ILE A 39 -2.78 -37.04 -40.61
CA ILE A 39 -2.88 -35.60 -40.93
C ILE A 39 -4.26 -35.24 -41.52
N PRO A 40 -4.81 -34.07 -41.17
CA PRO A 40 -4.87 -33.02 -42.19
C PRO A 40 -4.10 -31.77 -41.80
N SER A 41 -3.44 -31.24 -42.81
CA SER A 41 -2.72 -29.99 -42.92
C SER A 41 -3.50 -28.80 -42.37
N ARG A 42 -2.91 -28.05 -41.43
CA ARG A 42 -3.07 -26.60 -41.40
C ARG A 42 -1.73 -25.92 -41.24
N GLN A 43 -1.30 -25.43 -42.40
CA GLN A 43 -0.22 -24.52 -42.68
C GLN A 43 -0.22 -23.35 -41.68
N ARG A 44 0.85 -23.24 -40.88
CA ARG A 44 1.26 -21.95 -40.33
C ARG A 44 1.84 -21.15 -41.48
N ASP A 45 1.24 -20.02 -41.79
CA ASP A 45 1.99 -18.75 -41.77
C ASP A 45 1.06 -17.57 -42.03
N ARG A 46 1.04 -16.65 -41.06
CA ARG A 46 1.29 -15.23 -41.32
C ARG A 46 1.50 -14.53 -39.98
N SER A 47 2.77 -14.25 -39.73
CA SER A 47 3.26 -12.96 -39.25
C SER A 47 2.40 -12.28 -38.19
N VAL A 48 2.77 -12.52 -36.94
CA VAL A 48 2.48 -11.64 -35.80
C VAL A 48 3.18 -10.30 -36.05
N PRO A 49 2.48 -9.18 -36.23
CA PRO A 49 3.09 -7.88 -36.01
C PRO A 49 3.24 -7.72 -34.51
N GLY A 50 4.47 -7.56 -34.06
CA GLY A 50 4.81 -7.25 -32.67
C GLY A 50 3.98 -6.08 -32.19
N ARG A 51 3.12 -6.34 -31.22
CA ARG A 51 2.46 -5.30 -30.43
C ARG A 51 3.35 -5.08 -29.21
N PRO A 52 4.19 -4.03 -29.14
CA PRO A 52 4.76 -3.63 -27.86
C PRO A 52 3.60 -3.28 -26.93
N SER A 53 3.45 -4.14 -25.93
CA SER A 53 2.48 -4.08 -24.86
C SER A 53 2.87 -3.00 -23.86
N THR A 54 2.54 -1.74 -24.12
CA THR A 54 2.49 -0.71 -23.06
C THR A 54 1.50 0.38 -23.42
N THR A 55 0.21 0.04 -23.48
CA THR A 55 -0.80 1.05 -23.18
C THR A 55 -0.76 1.25 -21.66
N ASN A 56 0.17 2.10 -21.23
CA ASN A 56 0.28 2.59 -19.86
C ASN A 56 -0.93 3.51 -19.62
N TRP A 57 -2.05 2.91 -19.23
CA TRP A 57 -3.20 3.67 -18.78
C TRP A 57 -2.84 4.33 -17.44
N PRO A 58 -2.89 5.66 -17.33
CA PRO A 58 -2.48 6.38 -16.12
C PRO A 58 -3.24 5.89 -14.87
N TYR A 59 -4.48 5.46 -15.06
CA TYR A 59 -5.33 4.92 -14.00
C TYR A 59 -4.74 3.70 -13.27
N ARG A 60 -4.07 2.77 -13.97
CA ARG A 60 -3.56 1.54 -13.33
C ARG A 60 -2.25 1.81 -12.59
N HIS A 61 -1.44 2.75 -13.08
CA HIS A 61 -0.14 3.08 -12.49
C HIS A 61 -0.31 3.76 -11.13
N GLU A 62 -1.18 4.78 -11.05
CA GLU A 62 -1.45 5.52 -9.81
C GLU A 62 -1.97 4.60 -8.69
N VAL A 63 -2.88 3.67 -9.01
CA VAL A 63 -3.42 2.73 -8.01
C VAL A 63 -2.34 1.77 -7.50
N THR A 64 -1.44 1.30 -8.36
CA THR A 64 -0.33 0.44 -7.92
C THR A 64 0.75 1.20 -7.14
N GLU A 65 1.03 2.43 -7.52
CA GLU A 65 2.01 3.31 -6.88
C GLU A 65 1.55 3.72 -5.47
N THR A 66 0.28 4.09 -5.33
CA THR A 66 -0.33 4.39 -4.03
C THR A 66 -0.40 3.14 -3.13
N ALA A 67 -0.72 1.96 -3.68
CA ALA A 67 -0.71 0.71 -2.92
C ALA A 67 0.69 0.33 -2.43
N ASN A 68 1.72 0.47 -3.27
CA ASN A 68 3.11 0.22 -2.92
C ASN A 68 3.62 1.23 -1.88
N ALA A 69 3.26 2.51 -2.01
CA ALA A 69 3.59 3.55 -1.04
C ALA A 69 3.02 3.22 0.35
N ARG A 70 1.75 2.75 0.43
CA ARG A 70 1.14 2.30 1.70
C ARG A 70 1.88 1.12 2.31
N LYS A 71 2.25 0.13 1.50
CA LYS A 71 3.04 -1.03 1.95
C LYS A 71 4.38 -0.61 2.55
N ILE A 72 5.09 0.31 1.89
CA ILE A 72 6.38 0.83 2.37
C ILE A 72 6.20 1.65 3.65
N ALA A 73 5.18 2.51 3.72
CA ALA A 73 4.89 3.33 4.90
C ALA A 73 4.58 2.46 6.12
N PHE A 74 3.69 1.48 5.97
CA PHE A 74 3.35 0.56 7.05
C PHE A 74 4.52 -0.33 7.46
N ALA A 75 5.29 -0.87 6.50
CA ALA A 75 6.49 -1.63 6.81
C ALA A 75 7.52 -0.81 7.60
N THR A 76 7.67 0.47 7.26
CA THR A 76 8.57 1.39 7.97
C THR A 76 8.08 1.67 9.39
N PHE A 77 6.77 1.88 9.57
CA PHE A 77 6.15 1.99 10.89
C PHE A 77 6.43 0.76 11.76
N VAL A 78 6.18 -0.44 11.23
CA VAL A 78 6.41 -1.69 11.98
C VAL A 78 7.88 -1.88 12.34
N ARG A 79 8.82 -1.60 11.41
CA ARG A 79 10.26 -1.65 11.70
C ARG A 79 10.64 -0.73 12.85
N ARG A 80 10.21 0.54 12.78
CA ARG A 80 10.47 1.53 13.82
C ARG A 80 9.90 1.11 15.17
N ALA A 81 8.67 0.60 15.20
CA ALA A 81 8.03 0.11 16.41
C ALA A 81 8.81 -1.06 17.06
N LEU A 82 9.32 -1.99 16.25
CA LEU A 82 10.13 -3.11 16.73
C LEU A 82 11.51 -2.64 17.23
N ASP A 83 12.15 -1.71 16.52
CA ASP A 83 13.43 -1.14 16.93
C ASP A 83 13.31 -0.38 18.26
N GLU A 84 12.23 0.39 18.44
CA GLU A 84 11.94 1.09 19.68
C GLU A 84 11.66 0.12 20.83
N ALA A 85 10.87 -0.92 20.62
CA ALA A 85 10.62 -1.96 21.62
C ALA A 85 11.91 -2.69 22.03
N ARG A 86 12.82 -2.90 21.07
CA ARG A 86 14.13 -3.49 21.34
C ARG A 86 15.03 -2.54 22.11
N ALA A 87 15.06 -1.26 21.76
CA ALA A 87 15.91 -0.26 22.42
C ALA A 87 15.46 0.05 23.86
N THR A 88 14.15 0.17 24.09
CA THR A 88 13.60 0.62 25.38
C THR A 88 13.33 -0.53 26.35
N ARG A 89 12.92 -1.70 25.85
CA ARG A 89 12.45 -2.82 26.68
C ARG A 89 13.22 -4.12 26.43
N ALA A 90 14.23 -4.11 25.56
CA ALA A 90 15.00 -5.29 25.16
C ALA A 90 14.13 -6.45 24.64
N TRP A 91 12.96 -6.13 24.05
CA TRP A 91 12.05 -7.17 23.57
C TRP A 91 12.59 -7.85 22.31
N SER A 92 12.58 -9.18 22.33
CA SER A 92 12.84 -10.00 21.15
C SER A 92 11.58 -10.15 20.30
N GLY A 93 11.71 -10.53 19.02
CA GLY A 93 10.55 -10.76 18.16
C GLY A 93 9.58 -11.83 18.68
N THR A 94 10.06 -12.81 19.47
CA THR A 94 9.20 -13.80 20.13
C THR A 94 8.42 -13.16 21.28
N GLU A 95 9.06 -12.28 22.04
CA GLU A 95 8.42 -11.55 23.14
C GLU A 95 7.34 -10.58 22.63
N VAL A 96 7.62 -9.87 21.53
CA VAL A 96 6.61 -9.03 20.87
C VAL A 96 5.41 -9.85 20.42
N SER A 97 5.63 -11.04 19.85
CA SER A 97 4.54 -11.92 19.42
C SER A 97 3.67 -12.37 20.60
N ARG A 98 4.29 -12.72 21.73
CA ARG A 98 3.60 -13.11 22.96
C ARG A 98 2.78 -11.97 23.57
N ARG A 99 3.32 -10.75 23.57
CA ARG A 99 2.69 -9.54 24.13
C ARG A 99 1.53 -9.01 23.29
N THR A 100 1.68 -9.05 21.96
CA THR A 100 0.71 -8.47 21.03
C THR A 100 -0.35 -9.47 20.56
N GLY A 101 -0.13 -10.77 20.79
CA GLY A 101 -0.97 -11.84 20.23
C GLY A 101 -0.82 -12.02 18.71
N VAL A 102 0.01 -11.22 18.04
CA VAL A 102 0.26 -11.32 16.59
C VAL A 102 1.43 -12.27 16.34
N SER A 103 1.23 -13.27 15.48
CA SER A 103 2.28 -14.24 15.17
C SER A 103 3.51 -13.59 14.53
N ARG A 104 4.70 -14.11 14.86
CA ARG A 104 5.97 -13.62 14.29
C ARG A 104 6.01 -13.69 12.76
N GLN A 105 5.33 -14.67 12.15
CA GLN A 105 5.20 -14.75 10.70
C GLN A 105 4.43 -13.56 10.12
N THR A 106 3.32 -13.17 10.77
CA THR A 106 2.52 -12.01 10.35
C THR A 106 3.30 -10.71 10.50
N ILE A 107 4.02 -10.54 11.62
CA ILE A 107 4.88 -9.37 11.84
C ILE A 107 5.99 -9.30 10.77
N ASN A 108 6.69 -10.41 10.50
CA ASN A 108 7.74 -10.46 9.48
C ASN A 108 7.20 -10.13 8.08
N ARG A 109 5.98 -10.58 7.76
CA ARG A 109 5.30 -10.26 6.50
C ARG A 109 4.97 -8.77 6.40
N TRP A 110 4.53 -8.14 7.49
CA TRP A 110 4.31 -6.68 7.53
C TRP A 110 5.61 -5.90 7.35
N VAL A 111 6.70 -6.31 8.00
CA VAL A 111 8.04 -5.71 7.87
C VAL A 111 8.55 -5.76 6.43
N ARG A 112 8.24 -6.83 5.69
CA ARG A 112 8.62 -6.99 4.28
C ARG A 112 7.70 -6.25 3.31
N GLY A 113 6.49 -5.85 3.75
CA GLY A 113 5.47 -5.31 2.86
C GLY A 113 4.88 -6.33 1.88
N ASP A 114 5.16 -7.63 2.08
CA ASP A 114 4.79 -8.73 1.18
C ASP A 114 3.47 -9.39 1.60
N TRP A 115 2.44 -8.58 1.75
CA TRP A 115 1.08 -9.05 2.03
C TRP A 115 0.20 -8.92 0.79
N ALA A 116 -0.51 -10.01 0.48
CA ALA A 116 -1.42 -10.09 -0.68
C ALA A 116 -2.74 -9.34 -0.42
N SER A 117 -3.22 -9.39 0.83
CA SER A 117 -4.42 -8.69 1.29
C SER A 117 -4.05 -7.70 2.38
N ASP A 118 -4.85 -6.64 2.49
CA ASP A 118 -4.75 -5.66 3.56
C ASP A 118 -4.67 -6.35 4.94
N PRO A 119 -3.81 -5.86 5.87
CA PRO A 119 -3.76 -6.39 7.22
C PRO A 119 -5.14 -6.38 7.90
N GLU A 120 -5.36 -7.29 8.84
CA GLU A 120 -6.60 -7.28 9.64
C GLU A 120 -6.52 -6.14 10.67
N ALA A 121 -7.53 -5.26 10.69
CA ALA A 121 -7.53 -4.09 11.58
C ALA A 121 -7.40 -4.47 13.06
N GLU A 122 -8.09 -5.53 13.50
CA GLU A 122 -7.99 -6.06 14.86
C GLU A 122 -6.56 -6.45 15.24
N ARG A 123 -5.82 -7.06 14.31
CA ARG A 123 -4.41 -7.43 14.54
C ARG A 123 -3.49 -6.21 14.59
N VAL A 124 -3.79 -5.17 13.81
CA VAL A 124 -3.02 -3.91 13.85
C VAL A 124 -3.24 -3.20 15.18
N VAL A 125 -4.49 -3.19 15.69
CA VAL A 125 -4.81 -2.65 17.02
C VAL A 125 -4.09 -3.44 18.11
N ALA A 126 -4.22 -4.77 18.14
CA ALA A 126 -3.55 -5.63 19.13
C ALA A 126 -2.01 -5.47 19.11
N PHE A 127 -1.43 -5.28 17.92
CA PHE A 127 0.00 -4.96 17.79
C PHE A 127 0.36 -3.62 18.44
N CYS A 128 -0.43 -2.57 18.19
CA CYS A 128 -0.17 -1.25 18.75
C CYS A 128 -0.38 -1.25 20.27
N GLU A 129 -1.48 -1.81 20.76
CA GLU A 129 -1.79 -1.93 22.19
C GLU A 129 -0.72 -2.72 22.94
N GLY A 130 -0.29 -3.86 22.40
CA GLY A 130 0.76 -4.68 23.01
C GLY A 130 2.14 -4.00 23.09
N LEU A 131 2.38 -2.98 22.25
CA LEU A 131 3.59 -2.16 22.27
C LEU A 131 3.40 -0.81 23.01
N GLY A 132 2.17 -0.44 23.37
CA GLY A 132 1.82 0.86 23.93
C GLY A 132 1.87 2.01 22.91
N LEU A 133 1.58 1.71 21.65
CA LEU A 133 1.52 2.67 20.55
C LEU A 133 0.07 3.06 20.25
N ASP A 134 -0.14 4.26 19.71
CA ASP A 134 -1.44 4.72 19.25
C ASP A 134 -1.83 4.05 17.90
N PRO A 135 -2.91 3.26 17.84
CA PRO A 135 -3.37 2.62 16.60
C PRO A 135 -3.65 3.59 15.44
N ALA A 136 -3.98 4.86 15.73
CA ALA A 136 -4.23 5.85 14.69
C ALA A 136 -3.00 6.09 13.79
N THR A 137 -1.79 5.99 14.35
CA THR A 137 -0.54 6.14 13.60
C THR A 137 -0.33 5.00 12.58
N ALA A 138 -0.73 3.78 12.95
CA ALA A 138 -0.70 2.63 12.05
C ALA A 138 -1.75 2.74 10.95
N PHE A 139 -2.95 3.18 11.28
CA PHE A 139 -4.03 3.40 10.30
C PHE A 139 -3.71 4.53 9.32
N ALA A 140 -3.05 5.60 9.77
CA ALA A 140 -2.55 6.64 8.89
C ALA A 140 -1.49 6.10 7.90
N ALA A 141 -0.59 5.23 8.35
CA ALA A 141 0.39 4.58 7.47
C ALA A 141 -0.26 3.63 6.44
N LEU A 142 -1.38 3.02 6.82
CA LEU A 142 -2.20 2.17 5.94
C LEU A 142 -3.16 2.97 5.04
N GLY A 143 -3.28 4.28 5.26
CA GLY A 143 -4.24 5.12 4.55
C GLY A 143 -5.70 4.75 4.80
N TRP A 144 -5.99 4.08 5.94
CA TRP A 144 -7.35 3.73 6.36
C TRP A 144 -8.03 4.83 7.15
N ASP A 145 -7.26 5.82 7.57
CA ASP A 145 -7.81 6.98 8.23
C ASP A 145 -8.54 7.86 7.20
N ARG A 146 -9.87 7.69 7.12
CA ARG A 146 -10.76 8.58 6.35
C ARG A 146 -10.87 9.97 6.99
N ALA A 147 -10.47 10.12 8.25
CA ALA A 147 -10.48 11.38 9.01
C ALA A 147 -9.10 12.06 9.06
N ALA A 148 -8.01 11.36 8.70
CA ALA A 148 -6.73 11.98 8.39
C ALA A 148 -6.92 12.82 7.15
N ARG A 149 -7.22 14.09 7.39
CA ARG A 149 -6.94 15.19 6.47
C ARG A 149 -5.64 14.84 5.74
N PRO A 150 -5.65 14.80 4.38
CA PRO A 150 -4.45 14.44 3.63
C PRO A 150 -3.31 15.27 4.19
N ARG A 151 -2.27 14.55 4.62
CA ARG A 151 -1.00 15.11 5.10
C ARG A 151 -0.73 16.36 4.26
N SER A 152 -0.64 17.51 4.94
CA SER A 152 -0.58 18.84 4.32
C SER A 152 0.09 18.75 2.96
N ALA A 153 -0.66 19.11 1.91
CA ALA A 153 -0.11 19.27 0.58
C ALA A 153 1.27 19.95 0.71
N PRO A 154 2.30 19.50 -0.04
CA PRO A 154 3.62 20.13 0.01
C PRO A 154 3.42 21.63 0.02
N THR A 155 3.97 22.32 1.03
CA THR A 155 3.84 23.78 1.16
C THR A 155 4.02 24.35 -0.24
N PRO A 156 2.98 24.97 -0.82
CA PRO A 156 3.10 25.47 -2.18
C PRO A 156 4.33 26.38 -2.21
N PRO A 157 5.12 26.35 -3.29
CA PRO A 157 6.26 27.24 -3.42
C PRO A 157 5.83 28.67 -3.04
N PRO A 158 6.69 29.45 -2.37
CA PRO A 158 6.30 30.76 -1.84
C PRO A 158 5.61 31.54 -2.95
N MET A 159 4.32 31.77 -2.75
CA MET A 159 3.46 32.40 -3.73
C MET A 159 3.80 33.88 -3.79
N ASP A 160 3.68 34.47 -4.97
CA ASP A 160 3.88 35.91 -5.13
C ASP A 160 2.92 36.66 -4.18
N PRO A 161 3.39 37.69 -3.45
CA PRO A 161 2.59 38.39 -2.45
C PRO A 161 1.31 39.01 -3.02
N ASP A 162 1.31 39.40 -4.30
CA ASP A 162 0.12 39.96 -4.95
C ASP A 162 -0.91 38.86 -5.24
N VAL A 163 -0.45 37.66 -5.61
CA VAL A 163 -1.33 36.50 -5.79
C VAL A 163 -1.93 36.06 -4.45
N GLU A 164 -1.16 36.11 -3.37
CA GLU A 164 -1.67 35.84 -2.03
C GLU A 164 -2.72 36.88 -1.59
N ALA A 165 -2.47 38.16 -1.86
CA ALA A 165 -3.43 39.23 -1.59
C ALA A 165 -4.75 39.04 -2.37
N LEU A 166 -4.67 38.63 -3.64
CA LEU A 166 -5.84 38.31 -4.46
C LEU A 166 -6.64 37.13 -3.89
N LEU A 167 -5.98 36.04 -3.50
CA LEU A 167 -6.66 34.91 -2.86
C LEU A 167 -7.32 35.31 -1.54
N ARG A 168 -6.62 36.10 -0.71
CA ARG A 168 -7.16 36.60 0.57
C ARG A 168 -8.43 37.43 0.36
N ARG A 169 -8.44 38.30 -0.66
CA ARG A 169 -9.61 39.12 -1.02
C ARG A 169 -10.77 38.29 -1.58
N LEU A 170 -10.49 37.19 -2.29
CA LEU A 170 -11.51 36.28 -2.80
C LEU A 170 -12.20 35.45 -1.72
N VAL A 171 -11.52 35.15 -0.62
CA VAL A 171 -12.08 34.37 0.51
C VAL A 171 -12.66 35.24 1.63
N ASP A 172 -12.35 36.53 1.66
CA ASP A 172 -12.86 37.47 2.68
C ASP A 172 -14.39 37.66 2.55
N PRO A 173 -15.20 37.34 3.59
CA PRO A 173 -16.64 37.52 3.55
C PRO A 173 -17.09 38.98 3.48
N ASN A 174 -16.23 39.94 3.82
CA ASN A 174 -16.56 41.37 3.80
C ASN A 174 -16.43 42.00 2.40
N VAL A 175 -15.82 41.27 1.45
CA VAL A 175 -15.69 41.72 0.06
C VAL A 175 -16.96 41.36 -0.70
N SER A 176 -17.50 42.34 -1.42
CA SER A 176 -18.74 42.19 -2.19
C SER A 176 -18.63 41.11 -3.28
N ASP A 177 -19.75 40.45 -3.58
CA ASP A 177 -19.78 39.41 -4.62
C ASP A 177 -19.48 39.96 -6.02
N ALA A 178 -19.88 41.21 -6.30
CA ALA A 178 -19.54 41.91 -7.55
C ALA A 178 -18.02 42.06 -7.71
N GLU A 179 -17.33 42.42 -6.63
CA GLU A 179 -15.88 42.57 -6.63
C GLU A 179 -15.16 41.23 -6.77
N LYS A 180 -15.60 40.19 -6.05
CA LYS A 180 -15.09 38.82 -6.23
C LYS A 180 -15.31 38.30 -7.64
N PHE A 181 -16.46 38.61 -8.24
CA PHE A 181 -16.77 38.27 -9.62
C PHE A 181 -15.80 38.94 -10.60
N HIS A 182 -15.56 40.24 -10.47
CA HIS A 182 -14.59 40.97 -11.31
C HIS A 182 -13.17 40.43 -11.17
N ILE A 183 -12.73 40.12 -9.95
CA ILE A 183 -11.41 39.51 -9.70
C ILE A 183 -11.31 38.15 -10.40
N ARG A 184 -12.30 37.27 -10.23
CA ARG A 184 -12.31 35.94 -10.87
C ARG A 184 -12.32 36.03 -12.40
N GLU A 185 -13.11 36.94 -12.96
CA GLU A 185 -13.20 37.12 -14.41
C GLU A 185 -11.91 37.67 -14.99
N THR A 186 -11.27 38.62 -14.31
CA THR A 186 -9.97 39.17 -14.72
C THR A 186 -8.89 38.08 -14.70
N ILE A 187 -8.84 37.27 -13.64
CA ILE A 187 -7.91 36.13 -13.56
C ILE A 187 -8.17 35.14 -14.70
N ARG A 188 -9.43 34.80 -14.96
CA ARG A 188 -9.82 33.91 -16.07
C ARG A 188 -9.37 34.47 -17.41
N TYR A 189 -9.64 35.74 -17.68
CA TYR A 189 -9.21 36.41 -18.91
C TYR A 189 -7.70 36.36 -19.11
N LEU A 190 -6.93 36.65 -18.05
CA LEU A 190 -5.46 36.63 -18.12
C LEU A 190 -4.90 35.22 -18.27
N ALA A 191 -5.47 34.23 -17.57
CA ALA A 191 -5.00 32.85 -17.60
C ALA A 191 -5.21 32.18 -18.98
N TYR A 192 -6.28 32.54 -19.69
CA TYR A 192 -6.61 31.97 -20.99
C TYR A 192 -6.29 32.90 -22.17
N ARG A 193 -5.45 33.92 -21.95
CA ARG A 193 -5.07 34.84 -23.01
C ARG A 193 -4.29 34.07 -24.09
N PRO A 194 -4.70 34.12 -25.37
CA PRO A 194 -3.89 33.53 -26.44
C PRO A 194 -2.53 34.23 -26.48
N THR A 195 -1.46 33.45 -26.35
CA THR A 195 -0.10 33.95 -26.50
C THR A 195 0.12 34.33 -27.95
N LEU A 196 0.18 35.64 -28.24
CA LEU A 196 0.58 36.10 -29.56
C LEU A 196 2.03 35.63 -29.82
N PRO A 197 2.35 35.07 -31.00
CA PRO A 197 3.72 34.74 -31.35
C PRO A 197 4.56 36.00 -31.22
N VAL A 198 5.56 35.98 -30.35
CA VAL A 198 6.58 37.02 -30.30
C VAL A 198 7.45 36.83 -31.54
N ASP A 199 7.05 37.44 -32.65
CA ASP A 199 7.87 37.47 -33.84
C ASP A 199 9.19 38.16 -33.49
N VAL A 200 10.24 37.37 -33.66
CA VAL A 200 11.64 37.66 -33.43
C VAL A 200 12.00 38.92 -34.22
N ARG A 201 12.11 40.06 -33.54
CA ARG A 201 12.83 41.25 -34.05
C ARG A 201 14.31 40.90 -34.16
N LYS A 202 14.67 40.18 -35.20
CA LYS A 202 16.05 40.01 -35.68
C LYS A 202 16.03 39.79 -37.19
N ARG A 203 15.77 40.86 -37.95
CA ARG A 203 16.23 40.96 -39.35
C ARG A 203 17.15 42.17 -39.43
N GLY A 204 18.38 41.90 -39.84
CA GLY A 204 19.56 42.71 -39.59
C GLY A 204 19.55 44.08 -40.27
N LYS A 205 20.11 45.05 -39.55
CA LYS A 205 21.09 45.93 -40.17
C LYS A 205 22.26 45.06 -40.65
N GLN A 206 22.41 44.87 -41.96
CA GLN A 206 23.73 44.81 -42.62
C GLN A 206 23.61 44.72 -44.15
N ALA A 207 24.34 45.65 -44.79
CA ALA A 207 24.94 45.64 -46.13
C ALA A 207 24.02 45.74 -47.37
N GLY A 208 24.34 46.78 -48.17
CA GLY A 208 23.78 47.11 -49.48
C GLY A 208 24.03 48.58 -49.76
#